data_AF-A0A159SKL5-F1
#
_entry.id   AF-A0A159SKL5-F1
#
_cell.length_a   1.000
_cell.length_b   1.000
_cell.length_c   1.000
_cell.angle_alpha   90.00
_cell.angle_beta   90.00
_cell.angle_gamma   90.00
#
_symmetry.space_group_name_H-M   'P 1'
#
loop_
_entity.id
_entity.type
_entity.pdbx_description
1 polymer ?
#
loop_
_entity_poly.entity_id
_entity_poly.type
_entity_poly.pdbx_seq_one_letter_code
_entity_poly.pdbx_strand_id
1 'polypeptide(L)'
;NSEKITVCVPDRKIQLCVANFLNSRLETMEKFKEIFLISVNTEAKLLYNKNEGKDPSIFCNELRNSFSDFRSSFIGDDMDFGGNTDRVKGYINTKFSDYYKEKNVEKLNNIKKEWWEKNKANLWNHMIVNHKGNISKECAII
;
A
#
# COMPACT_ATOMS: atom_id res chain seq x y z
N ASN A 1 -2.75 10.18 19.83
CA ASN A 1 -1.28 10.10 19.82
C ASN A 1 -0.77 10.15 21.25
N SER A 2 -0.13 9.08 21.75
CA SER A 2 0.48 9.01 23.09
C SER A 2 1.64 10.00 23.28
N GLU A 3 2.20 10.50 22.18
CA GLU A 3 3.39 11.36 22.18
C GLU A 3 3.07 12.85 22.03
N LYS A 4 1.78 13.23 21.93
CA LYS A 4 1.32 14.62 21.72
C LYS A 4 1.90 15.31 20.47
N ILE A 5 2.39 14.54 19.49
CA ILE A 5 2.89 15.06 18.21
C ILE A 5 1.71 15.29 17.25
N THR A 6 1.67 16.47 16.65
CA THR A 6 0.70 16.81 15.59
C THR A 6 1.21 16.31 14.23
N VAL A 7 0.34 15.66 13.46
CA VAL A 7 0.61 15.22 12.08
C VAL A 7 -0.55 15.64 11.17
N CYS A 8 -0.25 15.93 9.91
CA CYS A 8 -1.24 16.21 8.87
C CYS A 8 -1.23 15.07 7.87
N VAL A 9 -2.29 14.25 7.88
CA VAL A 9 -2.43 13.10 6.98
C VAL A 9 -3.33 13.50 5.82
N PRO A 10 -2.95 13.27 4.54
CA PRO A 10 -3.82 13.55 3.42
C PRO A 10 -5.01 12.60 3.40
N ASP A 11 -6.19 13.09 3.02
CA ASP A 11 -7.42 12.27 2.98
C ASP A 11 -7.29 11.04 2.05
N ARG A 12 -6.49 11.16 0.97
CA ARG A 12 -6.10 10.04 0.11
C ARG A 12 -5.46 8.88 0.89
N LYS A 13 -4.62 9.17 1.90
CA LYS A 13 -3.98 8.15 2.75
C LYS A 13 -4.98 7.52 3.72
N ILE A 14 -5.86 8.33 4.31
CA ILE A 14 -6.92 7.85 5.21
C ILE A 14 -7.81 6.84 4.49
N GLN A 15 -8.07 7.08 3.20
CA GLN A 15 -8.91 6.25 2.34
C GLN A 15 -8.15 5.16 1.56
N LEU A 16 -6.84 4.99 1.78
CA LEU A 16 -6.02 4.02 1.07
C LEU A 16 -6.66 2.62 1.13
N CYS A 17 -6.79 1.94 -0.01
CA CYS A 17 -7.50 0.67 -0.10
C CYS A 17 -6.76 -0.50 0.60
N VAL A 18 -6.89 -0.59 1.93
CA VAL A 18 -6.24 -1.62 2.78
C VAL A 18 -7.21 -2.64 3.38
N ALA A 19 -8.52 -2.45 3.20
CA ALA A 19 -9.54 -3.31 3.80
C ALA A 19 -9.44 -4.78 3.36
N ASN A 20 -8.96 -5.04 2.13
CA ASN A 20 -8.81 -6.41 1.61
C ASN A 20 -7.90 -7.29 2.47
N PHE A 21 -6.91 -6.71 3.15
CA PHE A 21 -6.04 -7.45 4.06
C PHE A 21 -6.79 -8.00 5.26
N LEU A 22 -7.79 -7.28 5.78
CA LEU A 22 -8.60 -7.72 6.93
C LEU A 22 -9.66 -8.76 6.53
N ASN A 23 -10.04 -8.78 5.24
CA ASN A 23 -11.02 -9.72 4.70
C ASN A 23 -10.40 -11.07 4.26
N SER A 24 -9.09 -11.25 4.44
CA SER A 24 -8.36 -12.46 4.09
C SER A 24 -7.62 -12.99 5.30
N ARG A 25 -7.52 -14.32 5.42
CA ARG A 25 -6.72 -14.98 6.47
C ARG A 25 -5.21 -14.89 6.21
N LEU A 26 -4.82 -14.51 5.00
CA LEU A 26 -3.43 -14.42 4.54
C LEU A 26 -2.67 -15.70 4.93
N GLU A 27 -3.16 -16.87 4.51
CA GLU A 27 -2.62 -18.14 5.03
C GLU A 27 -1.17 -18.39 4.57
N THR A 28 -0.79 -17.85 3.41
CA THR A 28 0.54 -17.99 2.82
C THR A 28 1.06 -16.67 2.25
N MET A 29 2.36 -16.64 1.93
CA MET A 29 3.00 -15.51 1.25
C MET A 29 2.43 -15.27 -0.16
N GLU A 30 2.03 -16.33 -0.86
CA GLU A 30 1.35 -16.22 -2.15
C GLU A 30 -0.01 -15.54 -1.99
N LYS A 31 -0.79 -15.94 -0.97
CA LYS A 31 -2.09 -15.30 -0.70
C LYS A 31 -1.91 -13.85 -0.26
N PHE A 32 -0.88 -13.56 0.53
CA PHE A 32 -0.54 -12.17 0.87
C PHE A 32 -0.24 -11.34 -0.37
N LYS A 33 0.58 -11.85 -1.29
CA LYS A 33 0.89 -11.17 -2.55
C LYS A 33 -0.35 -10.96 -3.42
N GLU A 34 -1.22 -11.95 -3.53
CA GLU A 34 -2.50 -11.86 -4.25
C GLU A 34 -3.37 -10.72 -3.70
N ILE A 35 -3.55 -10.67 -2.37
CA ILE A 35 -4.34 -9.61 -1.73
C ILE A 35 -3.70 -8.24 -1.89
N PHE A 36 -2.37 -8.15 -1.88
CA PHE A 36 -1.66 -6.90 -2.16
C PHE A 36 -1.95 -6.42 -3.59
N LEU A 37 -1.85 -7.31 -4.59
CA LEU A 37 -2.17 -7.02 -5.99
C LEU A 37 -3.60 -6.51 -6.15
N ILE A 38 -4.57 -7.17 -5.51
CA ILE A 38 -5.99 -6.74 -5.49
C ILE A 38 -6.10 -5.33 -4.89
N SER A 39 -5.40 -5.07 -3.79
CA SER A 39 -5.47 -3.79 -3.07
C SER A 39 -4.93 -2.62 -3.91
N VAL A 40 -3.77 -2.78 -4.54
CA VAL A 40 -3.20 -1.73 -5.40
C VAL A 40 -4.03 -1.50 -6.66
N ASN A 41 -4.57 -2.56 -7.27
CA ASN A 41 -5.42 -2.43 -8.45
C ASN A 41 -6.77 -1.75 -8.11
N THR A 42 -7.36 -2.11 -6.97
CA THR A 42 -8.61 -1.51 -6.50
C THR A 42 -8.40 -0.03 -6.16
N GLU A 43 -7.30 0.32 -5.50
CA GLU A 43 -6.91 1.71 -5.27
C GLU A 43 -6.88 2.51 -6.58
N ALA A 44 -6.19 2.00 -7.61
CA ALA A 44 -6.11 2.67 -8.89
C ALA A 44 -7.48 2.93 -9.54
N LYS A 45 -8.39 1.95 -9.45
CA LYS A 45 -9.77 2.08 -9.96
C LYS A 45 -10.54 3.17 -9.19
N LEU A 46 -10.43 3.21 -7.87
CA LEU A 46 -11.10 4.22 -7.04
C LEU A 46 -10.54 5.63 -7.30
N LEU A 47 -9.21 5.74 -7.44
CA LEU A 47 -8.55 6.99 -7.80
C LEU A 47 -8.93 7.47 -9.20
N TYR A 48 -9.11 6.56 -10.16
CA TYR A 48 -9.57 6.91 -11.50
C TYR A 48 -10.95 7.56 -11.43
N ASN A 49 -11.90 6.91 -10.76
CA ASN A 49 -13.26 7.44 -10.59
C ASN A 49 -13.26 8.78 -9.83
N LYS A 50 -12.43 8.92 -8.80
CA LYS A 50 -12.29 10.17 -8.02
C LYS A 50 -11.76 11.35 -8.85
N ASN A 51 -11.00 11.06 -9.90
CA ASN A 51 -10.34 12.06 -10.74
C ASN A 51 -10.96 12.17 -12.14
N GLU A 52 -12.12 11.56 -12.37
CA GLU A 52 -12.87 11.71 -13.61
C GLU A 52 -13.23 13.18 -13.83
N GLY A 53 -12.98 13.69 -15.04
CA GLY A 53 -13.17 15.11 -15.38
C GLY A 53 -12.11 16.08 -14.87
N LYS A 54 -11.07 15.60 -14.16
CA LYS A 54 -9.93 16.42 -13.72
C LYS A 54 -8.75 16.32 -14.69
N ASP A 55 -7.73 17.15 -14.47
CA ASP A 55 -6.47 17.05 -15.18
C ASP A 55 -5.82 15.67 -14.96
N PRO A 56 -5.41 14.94 -16.02
CA PRO A 56 -4.82 13.61 -15.90
C PRO A 56 -3.56 13.53 -15.02
N SER A 57 -2.82 14.65 -14.86
CA SER A 57 -1.67 14.72 -13.97
C SER A 57 -2.04 14.53 -12.50
N ILE A 58 -3.25 14.93 -12.09
CA ILE A 58 -3.74 14.72 -10.72
C ILE A 58 -3.88 13.23 -10.45
N PHE A 59 -4.52 12.49 -11.36
CA PHE A 59 -4.65 11.04 -11.24
C PHE A 59 -3.28 10.35 -11.20
N CYS A 60 -2.36 10.75 -12.08
CA CYS A 60 -0.99 10.24 -12.07
C CYS A 60 -0.30 10.44 -10.70
N ASN A 61 -0.38 11.66 -10.16
CA ASN A 61 0.24 11.98 -8.88
C ASN A 61 -0.40 11.21 -7.73
N GLU A 62 -1.73 11.06 -7.71
CA GLU A 62 -2.41 10.27 -6.69
C GLU A 62 -2.04 8.78 -6.76
N LEU A 63 -1.91 8.18 -7.96
CA LEU A 63 -1.42 6.81 -8.11
C LEU A 63 -0.02 6.63 -7.50
N ARG A 64 0.92 7.51 -7.84
CA ARG A 64 2.31 7.45 -7.35
C ARG A 64 2.39 7.65 -5.85
N ASN A 65 1.61 8.59 -5.32
CA ASN A 65 1.55 8.88 -3.90
C ASN A 65 0.91 7.72 -3.11
N SER A 66 -0.21 7.14 -3.59
CA SER A 66 -0.80 5.94 -2.96
C SER A 66 0.12 4.72 -3.04
N PHE A 67 0.83 4.52 -4.15
CA PHE A 67 1.84 3.46 -4.24
C PHE A 67 2.99 3.65 -3.23
N SER A 68 3.41 4.88 -3.02
CA SER A 68 4.43 5.23 -2.01
C SER A 68 3.91 5.02 -0.59
N ASP A 69 2.64 5.34 -0.33
CA ASP A 69 2.02 5.08 0.97
C ASP A 69 1.89 3.58 1.26
N PHE A 70 1.52 2.76 0.26
CA PHE A 70 1.53 1.30 0.43
C PHE A 70 2.90 0.80 0.89
N ARG A 71 4.00 1.34 0.32
CA ARG A 71 5.37 1.04 0.77
C ARG A 71 5.58 1.48 2.21
N SER A 72 5.36 2.76 2.49
CA SER A 72 5.65 3.40 3.77
C SER A 72 4.88 2.75 4.91
N SER A 73 3.57 2.53 4.76
CA SER A 73 2.75 1.79 5.72
C SER A 73 3.24 0.36 5.93
N PHE A 74 3.64 -0.32 4.86
CA PHE A 74 4.11 -1.71 4.93
C PHE A 74 5.45 -1.84 5.66
N ILE A 75 6.43 -0.98 5.38
CA ILE A 75 7.77 -1.05 6.01
C ILE A 75 7.83 -0.36 7.38
N GLY A 76 6.74 0.27 7.83
CA GLY A 76 6.63 0.91 9.14
C GLY A 76 7.16 2.34 9.20
N ASP A 77 7.20 3.05 8.07
CA ASP A 77 7.63 4.43 7.90
C ASP A 77 6.42 5.33 7.56
N ASP A 78 5.36 5.24 8.38
CA ASP A 78 4.06 5.89 8.15
C ASP A 78 3.66 6.73 9.38
N MET A 79 3.20 7.95 9.11
CA MET A 79 2.73 8.91 10.11
C MET A 79 1.23 8.82 10.35
N ASP A 80 0.48 8.14 9.48
CA ASP A 80 -0.93 7.85 9.71
C ASP A 80 -1.09 6.76 10.77
N PHE A 81 -2.06 6.95 11.67
CA PHE A 81 -2.28 6.08 12.82
C PHE A 81 -3.78 5.99 13.17
N GLY A 82 -4.12 4.94 13.92
CA GLY A 82 -5.49 4.63 14.31
C GLY A 82 -6.30 3.91 13.23
N GLY A 83 -7.57 3.67 13.53
CA GLY A 83 -8.53 3.10 12.59
C GLY A 83 -8.08 1.78 11.93
N ASN A 84 -8.34 1.65 10.63
CA ASN A 84 -7.93 0.48 9.86
C ASN A 84 -6.43 0.46 9.53
N THR A 85 -5.74 1.61 9.53
CA THR A 85 -4.30 1.70 9.27
C THR A 85 -3.52 0.88 10.29
N ASP A 86 -3.72 1.11 11.59
CA ASP A 86 -3.02 0.36 12.63
C ASP A 86 -3.48 -1.10 12.70
N ARG A 87 -4.77 -1.38 12.44
CA ARG A 87 -5.29 -2.76 12.42
C ARG A 87 -4.64 -3.59 11.32
N VAL A 88 -4.53 -3.05 10.11
CA VAL A 88 -3.86 -3.72 8.99
C VAL A 88 -2.37 -3.86 9.26
N LYS A 89 -1.70 -2.80 9.74
CA LYS A 89 -0.27 -2.83 10.09
C LYS A 89 0.03 -3.91 11.13
N GLY A 90 -0.75 -3.96 12.20
CA GLY A 90 -0.64 -4.99 13.23
C GLY A 90 -0.87 -6.39 12.67
N TYR A 91 -1.93 -6.57 11.87
CA TYR A 91 -2.25 -7.85 11.27
C TYR A 91 -1.14 -8.34 10.33
N ILE A 92 -0.63 -7.48 9.44
CA ILE A 92 0.49 -7.81 8.55
C ILE A 92 1.74 -8.18 9.35
N ASN A 93 2.07 -7.44 10.42
CA ASN A 93 3.22 -7.77 11.26
C ASN A 93 3.07 -9.15 11.93
N THR A 94 1.88 -9.49 12.43
CA THR A 94 1.59 -10.83 12.97
C THR A 94 1.79 -11.90 11.90
N LYS A 95 1.21 -11.72 10.71
CA LYS A 95 1.35 -12.70 9.62
C LYS A 95 2.79 -12.87 9.15
N PHE A 96 3.56 -11.78 9.04
CA PHE A 96 4.99 -11.85 8.71
C PHE A 96 5.79 -12.54 9.82
N SER A 97 5.41 -12.36 11.08
CA SER A 97 6.03 -13.09 12.18
C SER A 97 5.80 -14.59 12.03
N ASP A 98 4.59 -15.00 11.62
CA ASP A 98 4.24 -16.41 11.37
C ASP A 98 5.00 -17.00 10.17
N TYR A 99 5.05 -16.28 9.04
CA TYR A 99 5.71 -16.76 7.82
C TYR A 99 7.21 -16.99 8.01
N TYR A 100 7.87 -16.09 8.75
CA TYR A 100 9.32 -16.08 8.92
C TYR A 100 9.78 -16.64 10.27
N LYS A 101 8.85 -16.98 11.17
CA LYS A 101 9.11 -17.41 12.55
C LYS A 101 10.05 -16.45 13.29
N GLU A 102 9.88 -15.15 13.04
CA GLU A 102 10.69 -14.07 13.60
C GLU A 102 9.79 -13.10 14.37
N LYS A 103 10.24 -12.65 15.55
CA LYS A 103 9.48 -11.73 16.42
C LYS A 103 10.21 -10.42 16.63
N ASN A 104 11.50 -10.35 16.31
CA ASN A 104 12.26 -9.12 16.36
C ASN A 104 11.76 -8.14 15.29
N VAL A 105 11.26 -7.00 15.76
CA VAL A 105 10.62 -5.98 14.91
C VAL A 105 11.57 -5.42 13.85
N GLU A 106 12.84 -5.20 14.20
CA GLU A 106 13.84 -4.66 13.28
C GLU A 106 14.13 -5.65 12.14
N LYS A 107 14.31 -6.93 12.48
CA LYS A 107 14.48 -7.99 11.48
C LYS A 107 13.25 -8.16 10.60
N LEU A 108 12.03 -8.11 11.17
CA LEU A 108 10.80 -8.15 10.38
C LEU A 108 10.69 -6.95 9.44
N ASN A 109 11.08 -5.76 9.87
CA ASN A 109 11.12 -4.59 8.99
C ASN A 109 12.12 -4.76 7.85
N ASN A 110 13.30 -5.35 8.10
CA ASN A 110 14.26 -5.66 7.03
C ASN A 110 13.71 -6.69 6.04
N ILE A 111 13.07 -7.76 6.54
CA ILE A 111 12.38 -8.75 5.70
C ILE A 111 11.31 -8.09 4.82
N LYS A 112 10.50 -7.19 5.39
CA LYS A 112 9.48 -6.45 4.64
C LYS A 112 10.12 -5.54 3.58
N LYS A 113 11.21 -4.83 3.91
CA LYS A 113 11.95 -4.01 2.93
C LYS A 113 12.44 -4.87 1.77
N GLU A 114 13.08 -6.00 2.03
CA GLU A 114 13.54 -6.93 0.99
C GLU A 114 12.39 -7.48 0.15
N TRP A 115 11.28 -7.84 0.79
CA TRP A 115 10.08 -8.30 0.09
C TRP A 115 9.52 -7.22 -0.84
N TRP A 116 9.46 -5.97 -0.37
CA TRP A 116 9.03 -4.85 -1.18
C TRP A 116 9.92 -4.66 -2.40
N GLU A 117 11.25 -4.64 -2.22
CA GLU A 117 12.19 -4.46 -3.34
C GLU A 117 12.03 -5.56 -4.41
N LYS A 118 11.78 -6.81 -4.00
CA LYS A 118 11.54 -7.93 -4.92
C LYS A 118 10.20 -7.86 -5.65
N ASN A 119 9.19 -7.17 -5.10
CA ASN A 119 7.82 -7.19 -5.64
C ASN A 119 7.33 -5.84 -6.18
N LYS A 120 7.98 -4.71 -5.85
CA LYS A 120 7.50 -3.35 -6.17
C LYS A 120 7.23 -3.15 -7.66
N ALA A 121 8.08 -3.68 -8.53
CA ALA A 121 7.89 -3.58 -9.98
C ALA A 121 6.63 -4.32 -10.45
N ASN A 122 6.35 -5.50 -9.90
CA ASN A 122 5.15 -6.26 -10.22
C ASN A 122 3.89 -5.61 -9.65
N LEU A 123 3.95 -5.13 -8.40
CA LEU A 123 2.85 -4.42 -7.75
C LEU A 123 2.47 -3.16 -8.52
N TRP A 124 3.46 -2.32 -8.89
CA TRP A 124 3.22 -1.13 -9.68
C TRP A 124 2.62 -1.44 -11.05
N ASN A 125 3.22 -2.38 -11.77
CA ASN A 125 2.70 -2.79 -13.08
C ASN A 125 1.25 -3.28 -13.01
N HIS A 126 0.89 -3.99 -11.94
CA HIS A 126 -0.48 -4.49 -11.72
C HIS A 126 -1.44 -3.39 -11.25
N MET A 127 -0.96 -2.42 -10.47
CA MET A 127 -1.72 -1.24 -10.06
C MET A 127 -2.21 -0.46 -11.28
N ILE A 128 -1.32 -0.21 -12.25
CA ILE A 128 -1.64 0.63 -13.41
C ILE A 128 -2.17 -0.13 -14.63
N VAL A 129 -2.23 -1.48 -14.60
CA VAL A 129 -2.48 -2.30 -15.82
C VAL A 129 -3.76 -1.90 -16.57
N ASN A 130 -4.83 -1.57 -15.85
CA ASN A 130 -6.12 -1.18 -16.41
C ASN A 130 -6.20 0.32 -16.78
N HIS A 131 -5.18 1.10 -16.44
CA HIS A 131 -5.17 2.56 -16.56
C HIS A 131 -3.93 3.09 -17.32
N LYS A 132 -3.13 2.21 -17.96
CA LYS A 132 -1.94 2.61 -18.72
C LYS A 132 -2.27 3.59 -19.85
N GLY A 133 -3.45 3.48 -20.46
CA GLY A 133 -3.90 4.41 -21.50
C GLY A 133 -4.39 5.76 -20.97
N ASN A 134 -4.54 5.91 -19.65
CA ASN A 134 -5.07 7.09 -18.99
C ASN A 134 -3.97 7.93 -18.30
N ILE A 135 -2.71 7.50 -18.38
CA ILE A 135 -1.55 8.16 -17.76
C ILE A 135 -0.44 8.37 -18.79
N SER A 136 0.46 9.34 -18.54
CA SER A 136 1.61 9.57 -19.42
C SER A 136 2.63 8.43 -19.34
N LYS A 137 3.52 8.36 -20.33
CA LYS A 137 4.61 7.36 -20.34
C LYS A 137 5.57 7.57 -19.17
N GLU A 138 5.87 8.83 -18.83
CA GLU A 138 6.72 9.17 -17.69
C GLU A 138 6.06 8.75 -16.37
N CYS A 139 4.74 8.90 -16.27
CA CYS A 139 3.99 8.49 -15.08
C CYS A 139 4.13 6.99 -14.80
N ALA A 140 4.14 6.17 -15.86
CA ALA A 140 4.15 4.71 -15.78
C ALA A 140 5.49 4.10 -15.29
N ILE A 141 6.53 4.91 -15.07
CA ILE A 141 7.87 4.46 -14.68
C ILE A 141 8.10 4.75 -13.18
N ILE A 142 8.64 3.77 -12.43
CA ILE A 142 9.01 3.89 -11.01
C ILE A 142 10.47 3.49 -10.75
#